data_AF-A0A7M7HBD6-F1
#
_entry.id   AF-A0A7M7HBD6-F1
#
_cell.length_a   1.000
_cell.length_b   1.000
_cell.length_c   1.000
_cell.angle_alpha   90.00
_cell.angle_beta   90.00
_cell.angle_gamma   90.00
#
_symmetry.space_group_name_H-M   'P 1'
#
loop_
_entity.id
_entity.type
_entity.pdbx_description
1 polymer ?
#
loop_
_entity_poly.entity_id
_entity_poly.type
_entity_poly.pdbx_seq_one_letter_code
_entity_poly.pdbx_strand_id
1 'polypeptide(L)'
;MDLLHKRDFMASPYRSEREKLISIKRWNVRRFFKLLDSLADFLESDKCYRLADNYLIAMVFTYFLRASLEPDEYTQQNFFAALFLAYNMEEDEGEFLLAELEDWLDCTVADLKQVRYELFQRVEYRGAVSRACCDIVMRSANPEHKVWQRRRHIYHSGIVSKKTWYNDGEKTVCPVCNGYDSEEEDYY
;
A
#
# COMPACT_ATOMS: atom_id res chain seq x y z
N MET A 1 42.87 10.71 -35.71
CA MET A 1 42.85 9.28 -36.08
C MET A 1 41.78 8.62 -35.24
N ASP A 2 40.81 8.04 -35.91
CA ASP A 2 39.58 7.46 -35.39
C ASP A 2 39.78 6.44 -34.26
N LEU A 3 38.74 6.25 -33.45
CA LEU A 3 37.92 5.03 -33.50
C LEU A 3 36.78 5.13 -32.47
N LEU A 4 35.54 5.34 -32.95
CA LEU A 4 34.43 4.38 -32.82
C LEU A 4 33.11 5.02 -33.27
N HIS A 5 32.77 4.83 -34.54
CA HIS A 5 31.37 4.75 -34.94
C HIS A 5 30.80 3.40 -34.47
N LYS A 6 29.74 3.43 -33.66
CA LYS A 6 28.58 2.53 -33.81
C LYS A 6 27.44 2.90 -32.85
N ARG A 7 26.31 3.21 -33.50
CA ARG A 7 24.92 3.06 -33.06
C ARG A 7 24.34 4.15 -32.18
N ASP A 8 23.79 5.14 -32.89
CA ASP A 8 22.40 5.57 -32.78
C ASP A 8 21.49 4.52 -32.12
N PHE A 9 21.27 4.69 -30.82
CA PHE A 9 19.97 4.53 -30.17
C PHE A 9 20.10 5.15 -28.77
N MET A 10 20.01 6.48 -28.70
CA MET A 10 19.61 7.10 -27.44
C MET A 10 18.14 6.72 -27.24
N ALA A 11 17.89 5.51 -26.73
CA ALA A 11 16.62 5.21 -26.11
C ALA A 11 16.47 6.25 -25.01
N SER A 12 15.52 7.16 -25.20
CA SER A 12 15.16 8.13 -24.18
C SER A 12 14.96 7.37 -22.87
N PRO A 13 15.62 7.76 -21.75
CA PRO A 13 15.34 7.13 -20.46
C PRO A 13 13.87 7.34 -20.04
N TYR A 14 13.19 8.31 -20.67
CA TYR A 14 11.74 8.43 -20.60
C TYR A 14 11.07 7.34 -21.44
N ARG A 15 10.63 6.27 -20.77
CA ARG A 15 9.56 5.41 -21.28
C ARG A 15 8.40 6.29 -21.75
N SER A 16 7.90 6.01 -22.94
CA SER A 16 6.79 6.75 -23.52
C SER A 16 5.56 6.71 -22.59
N GLU A 17 4.69 7.72 -22.64
CA GLU A 17 3.46 7.75 -21.82
C GLU A 17 2.58 6.50 -22.04
N ARG A 18 2.70 5.85 -23.20
CA ARG A 18 2.08 4.55 -23.52
C ARG A 18 2.69 3.36 -22.77
N GLU A 19 3.98 3.38 -22.48
CA GLU A 19 4.68 2.34 -21.69
C GLU A 19 4.47 2.52 -20.18
N LYS A 20 3.92 3.66 -19.75
CA LYS A 20 3.56 3.94 -18.35
C LYS A 20 2.18 3.43 -17.95
N LEU A 21 1.45 2.78 -18.86
CA LEU A 21 0.17 2.15 -18.57
C LEU A 21 0.39 0.87 -17.74
N ILE A 22 -0.25 0.80 -16.58
CA ILE A 22 -0.20 -0.37 -15.72
C ILE A 22 -0.87 -1.55 -16.44
N SER A 23 -0.09 -2.60 -16.71
CA SER A 23 -0.59 -3.84 -17.31
C SER A 23 -0.75 -4.91 -16.24
N ILE A 24 -1.98 -5.32 -15.94
CA ILE A 24 -2.27 -6.36 -14.97
C ILE A 24 -2.29 -7.71 -15.70
N LYS A 25 -1.24 -8.52 -15.53
CA LYS A 25 -1.19 -9.88 -16.09
C LYS A 25 -1.82 -10.86 -15.09
N ARG A 26 -2.37 -11.97 -15.59
CA ARG A 26 -2.97 -13.02 -14.75
C ARG A 26 -2.02 -13.56 -13.67
N TRP A 27 -0.73 -13.64 -13.97
CA TRP A 27 0.25 -14.11 -13.00
C TRP A 27 0.53 -13.08 -11.90
N ASN A 28 0.44 -11.76 -12.18
CA ASN A 28 0.56 -10.71 -11.16
C ASN A 28 -0.54 -10.90 -10.12
N VAL A 29 -1.77 -11.06 -10.60
CA VAL A 29 -2.93 -11.32 -9.74
C VAL A 29 -2.70 -12.60 -8.92
N ARG A 30 -2.39 -13.73 -9.56
CA ARG A 30 -2.17 -14.99 -8.84
C ARG A 30 -1.10 -14.88 -7.75
N ARG A 31 0.02 -14.22 -8.02
CA ARG A 31 1.11 -14.06 -7.05
C ARG A 31 0.71 -13.12 -5.92
N PHE A 32 0.06 -12.00 -6.24
CA PHE A 32 -0.38 -11.03 -5.23
C PHE A 32 -1.40 -11.64 -4.28
N PHE A 33 -2.42 -12.32 -4.79
CA PHE A 33 -3.44 -12.92 -3.92
C PHE A 33 -2.88 -14.10 -3.11
N LYS A 34 -1.96 -14.89 -3.65
CA LYS A 34 -1.24 -15.90 -2.86
C LYS A 34 -0.44 -15.27 -1.71
N LEU A 35 0.16 -14.10 -1.93
CA LEU A 35 0.85 -13.35 -0.88
C LEU A 35 -0.13 -12.83 0.18
N LEU A 36 -1.30 -12.33 -0.23
CA LEU A 36 -2.35 -11.95 0.72
C LEU A 36 -2.84 -13.13 1.56
N ASP A 37 -2.96 -14.33 0.98
CA ASP A 37 -3.32 -15.54 1.71
C ASP A 37 -2.29 -15.89 2.80
N SER A 38 -0.99 -15.69 2.54
CA SER A 38 0.05 -15.87 3.57
C SER A 38 0.07 -14.78 4.64
N LEU A 39 -0.60 -13.65 4.40
CA LEU A 39 -0.74 -12.54 5.35
C LEU A 39 -2.11 -12.54 6.04
N ALA A 40 -2.82 -13.68 6.04
CA ALA A 40 -4.16 -13.79 6.60
C ALA A 40 -4.21 -13.34 8.07
N ASP A 41 -3.25 -13.78 8.90
CA ASP A 41 -3.20 -13.42 10.33
C ASP A 41 -3.06 -11.91 10.53
N PHE A 42 -2.23 -11.24 9.72
CA PHE A 42 -2.08 -9.77 9.72
C PHE A 42 -3.38 -9.07 9.30
N LEU A 43 -4.02 -9.56 8.24
CA LEU A 43 -5.26 -8.96 7.75
C LEU A 43 -6.42 -9.18 8.73
N GLU A 44 -6.45 -10.30 9.44
CA GLU A 44 -7.50 -10.64 10.41
C GLU A 44 -7.31 -9.93 11.76
N SER A 45 -6.07 -9.62 12.16
CA SER A 45 -5.78 -8.81 13.35
C SER A 45 -6.21 -7.35 13.16
N ASP A 46 -6.06 -6.80 11.95
CA ASP A 46 -6.50 -5.45 11.57
C ASP A 46 -8.04 -5.36 11.37
N LYS A 47 -8.78 -5.48 12.47
CA LYS A 47 -10.26 -5.56 12.47
C LYS A 47 -10.95 -4.29 11.97
N CYS A 48 -10.39 -3.13 12.28
CA CYS A 48 -10.93 -1.82 11.89
C CYS A 48 -10.46 -1.37 10.50
N TYR A 49 -9.63 -2.18 9.83
CA TYR A 49 -8.98 -1.84 8.56
C TYR A 49 -8.17 -0.54 8.67
N ARG A 50 -7.57 -0.35 9.85
CA ARG A 50 -6.68 0.77 10.16
C ARG A 50 -5.36 0.58 9.44
N LEU A 51 -4.82 -0.63 9.36
CA LEU A 51 -3.48 -0.93 8.83
C LEU A 51 -3.47 -1.29 7.34
N ALA A 52 -4.49 -1.97 6.83
CA ALA A 52 -4.52 -2.42 5.44
C ALA A 52 -5.95 -2.42 4.90
N ASP A 53 -6.51 -1.24 4.64
CA ASP A 53 -7.79 -1.13 3.93
C ASP A 53 -7.65 -1.48 2.43
N ASN A 54 -8.79 -1.57 1.75
CA ASN A 54 -8.84 -1.95 0.35
C ASN A 54 -8.10 -0.98 -0.59
N TYR A 55 -8.04 0.31 -0.28
CA TYR A 55 -7.33 1.30 -1.09
C TYR A 55 -5.83 1.20 -0.89
N LEU A 56 -5.37 1.05 0.36
CA LEU A 56 -3.95 0.81 0.66
C LEU A 56 -3.45 -0.47 0.01
N ILE A 57 -4.22 -1.56 0.08
CA ILE A 57 -3.86 -2.82 -0.59
C ILE A 57 -3.85 -2.65 -2.13
N ALA A 58 -4.78 -1.87 -2.69
CA ALA A 58 -4.76 -1.55 -4.12
C ALA A 58 -3.54 -0.69 -4.52
N MET A 59 -3.09 0.23 -3.65
CA MET A 59 -1.87 1.01 -3.84
C MET A 59 -0.62 0.11 -3.81
N VAL A 60 -0.54 -0.81 -2.85
CA VAL A 60 0.53 -1.81 -2.78
C VAL A 60 0.65 -2.58 -4.08
N PHE A 61 -0.47 -3.13 -4.58
CA PHE A 61 -0.44 -3.87 -5.85
C PHE A 61 -0.07 -2.96 -7.03
N THR A 62 -0.51 -1.71 -7.02
CA THR A 62 -0.12 -0.71 -8.01
C THR A 62 1.39 -0.47 -8.01
N TYR A 63 2.03 -0.39 -6.84
CA TYR A 63 3.48 -0.26 -6.73
C TYR A 63 4.21 -1.48 -7.26
N PHE A 64 3.73 -2.69 -6.97
CA PHE A 64 4.32 -3.92 -7.51
C PHE A 64 4.31 -3.91 -9.05
N LEU A 65 3.20 -3.46 -9.63
CA LEU A 65 3.06 -3.35 -11.08
C LEU A 65 3.94 -2.24 -11.68
N ARG A 66 4.00 -1.06 -11.04
CA ARG A 66 4.86 0.06 -11.48
C ARG A 66 6.34 -0.29 -11.40
N ALA A 67 6.75 -0.97 -10.33
CA ALA A 67 8.13 -1.42 -10.12
C ALA A 67 8.51 -2.60 -11.04
N SER A 68 7.55 -3.14 -11.80
CA SER A 68 7.73 -4.33 -12.64
C SER A 68 8.36 -5.48 -11.85
N LEU A 69 7.82 -5.76 -10.66
CA LEU A 69 8.33 -6.85 -9.82
C LEU A 69 8.16 -8.19 -10.51
N GLU A 70 9.21 -9.02 -10.46
CA GLU A 70 9.23 -10.40 -10.91
C GLU A 70 8.51 -11.32 -9.91
N PRO A 71 8.09 -12.54 -10.30
CA PRO A 71 7.25 -13.41 -9.46
C PRO A 71 7.82 -13.76 -8.07
N ASP A 72 9.13 -13.77 -7.93
CA ASP A 72 9.89 -14.02 -6.69
C ASP A 72 10.01 -12.77 -5.81
N GLU A 73 9.79 -11.58 -6.37
CA GLU A 73 9.78 -10.31 -5.63
C GLU A 73 8.42 -10.05 -4.94
N TYR A 74 7.42 -10.94 -5.06
CA TYR A 74 6.13 -10.87 -4.35
C TYR A 74 6.27 -11.45 -2.94
N THR A 75 7.03 -10.75 -2.10
CA THR A 75 7.39 -11.17 -0.73
C THR A 75 6.65 -10.34 0.33
N GLN A 76 6.60 -10.85 1.56
CA GLN A 76 6.07 -10.15 2.72
C GLN A 76 6.82 -8.84 2.99
N GLN A 77 8.15 -8.85 2.92
CA GLN A 77 8.98 -7.66 3.08
C GLN A 77 8.63 -6.57 2.05
N ASN A 78 8.50 -6.94 0.77
CA ASN A 78 8.11 -5.98 -0.27
C ASN A 78 6.67 -5.49 -0.09
N PHE A 79 5.76 -6.34 0.41
CA PHE A 79 4.40 -5.93 0.75
C PHE A 79 4.39 -4.85 1.83
N PHE A 80 5.08 -5.08 2.95
CA PHE A 80 5.12 -4.10 4.04
C PHE A 80 5.87 -2.82 3.65
N ALA A 81 6.93 -2.92 2.85
CA ALA A 81 7.62 -1.76 2.31
C ALA A 81 6.70 -0.92 1.41
N ALA A 82 5.94 -1.57 0.53
CA ALA A 82 4.94 -0.93 -0.32
C ALA A 82 3.77 -0.35 0.48
N LEU A 83 3.34 -1.04 1.53
CA LEU A 83 2.27 -0.58 2.42
C LEU A 83 2.71 0.68 3.14
N PHE A 84 3.92 0.68 3.71
CA PHE A 84 4.51 1.84 4.36
C PHE A 84 4.68 3.01 3.39
N LEU A 85 5.07 2.76 2.14
CA LEU A 85 5.07 3.78 1.09
C LEU A 85 3.67 4.36 0.85
N ALA A 86 2.63 3.52 0.80
CA ALA A 86 1.25 3.98 0.63
C ALA A 86 0.82 4.90 1.77
N TYR A 87 1.14 4.56 3.02
CA TYR A 87 0.89 5.42 4.18
C TYR A 87 1.59 6.77 4.09
N ASN A 88 2.88 6.79 3.72
CA ASN A 88 3.59 8.06 3.57
C ASN A 88 2.99 8.97 2.49
N MET A 89 2.20 8.42 1.55
CA MET A 89 1.54 9.19 0.51
C MET A 89 0.13 9.66 0.89
N GLU A 90 -0.56 8.98 1.81
CA GLU A 90 -1.95 9.29 2.21
C GLU A 90 -2.05 10.00 3.56
N GLU A 91 -1.15 9.73 4.52
CA GLU A 91 -1.22 10.23 5.89
C GLU A 91 0.05 11.02 6.24
N ASP A 92 -0.11 12.24 6.77
CA ASP A 92 1.01 13.14 7.15
C ASP A 92 1.86 12.57 8.31
N GLU A 93 1.36 11.57 9.06
CA GLU A 93 2.02 10.96 10.23
C GLU A 93 2.27 9.45 10.07
N GLY A 94 2.89 9.03 8.96
CA GLY A 94 3.18 7.62 8.69
C GLY A 94 4.10 6.88 9.68
N GLU A 95 4.69 7.55 10.68
CA GLU A 95 5.58 6.92 11.67
C GLU A 95 4.82 6.09 12.72
N PHE A 96 3.58 6.43 13.06
CA PHE A 96 2.76 5.65 14.01
C PHE A 96 2.48 4.23 13.52
N LEU A 97 2.47 4.03 12.20
CA LEU A 97 2.29 2.72 11.59
C LEU A 97 3.44 1.75 11.92
N LEU A 98 4.66 2.24 12.14
CA LEU A 98 5.82 1.37 12.27
C LEU A 98 5.76 0.52 13.55
N ALA A 99 5.23 1.06 14.64
CA ALA A 99 5.05 0.31 15.89
C ALA A 99 4.03 -0.83 15.71
N GLU A 100 2.92 -0.57 15.02
CA GLU A 100 1.86 -1.55 14.74
C GLU A 100 2.31 -2.64 13.75
N LEU A 101 3.27 -2.32 12.87
CA LEU A 101 3.79 -3.27 11.90
C LEU A 101 4.92 -4.14 12.45
N GLU A 102 5.62 -3.72 13.51
CA GLU A 102 6.88 -4.34 13.95
C GLU A 102 6.75 -5.85 14.19
N ASP A 103 5.66 -6.28 14.84
CA ASP A 103 5.37 -7.70 15.11
C ASP A 103 5.14 -8.55 13.84
N TRP A 104 4.89 -7.91 12.70
CA TRP A 104 4.64 -8.56 11.41
C TRP A 104 5.86 -8.55 10.48
N LEU A 105 6.96 -7.90 10.88
CA LEU A 105 8.16 -7.79 10.05
C LEU A 105 9.12 -8.96 10.31
N ASP A 106 9.62 -9.56 9.23
CA ASP A 106 10.75 -10.50 9.29
C ASP A 106 12.12 -9.77 9.26
N CYS A 107 12.13 -8.44 9.42
CA CYS A 107 13.32 -7.60 9.32
C CYS A 107 13.24 -6.40 10.26
N THR A 108 14.35 -5.68 10.40
CA THR A 108 14.37 -4.47 11.25
C THR A 108 13.60 -3.32 10.60
N VAL A 109 13.11 -2.38 11.40
CA VAL A 109 12.50 -1.13 10.90
C VAL A 109 13.45 -0.35 9.98
N ALA A 110 14.77 -0.42 10.23
CA ALA A 110 15.77 0.20 9.37
C ALA A 110 15.84 -0.47 7.99
N ASP A 111 15.82 -1.81 7.95
CA ASP A 111 15.78 -2.57 6.69
C ASP A 111 14.49 -2.29 5.91
N LEU A 112 13.35 -2.22 6.59
CA LEU A 112 12.08 -1.87 5.97
C LEU A 112 12.11 -0.47 5.34
N LYS A 113 12.66 0.53 6.06
CA LYS A 113 12.84 1.89 5.55
C LYS A 113 13.70 1.92 4.30
N GLN A 114 14.76 1.11 4.27
CA GLN A 114 15.66 0.98 3.12
C GLN A 114 14.95 0.36 1.91
N VAL A 115 14.28 -0.79 2.08
CA VAL A 115 13.54 -1.46 0.99
C VAL A 115 12.41 -0.57 0.47
N ARG A 116 11.70 0.16 1.34
CA ARG A 116 10.70 1.15 0.93
C ARG A 116 11.31 2.24 0.05
N TYR A 117 12.48 2.77 0.42
CA TYR A 117 13.16 3.78 -0.37
C TYR A 117 13.55 3.23 -1.76
N GLU A 118 14.14 2.04 -1.81
CA GLU A 118 14.49 1.37 -3.07
C GLU A 118 13.28 1.12 -3.96
N LEU A 119 12.16 0.67 -3.38
CA LEU A 119 10.89 0.52 -4.09
C LEU A 119 10.40 1.86 -4.64
N PHE A 120 10.47 2.93 -3.85
CA PHE A 120 10.05 4.27 -4.28
C PHE A 120 10.89 4.78 -5.46
N GLN A 121 12.20 4.53 -5.44
CA GLN A 121 13.07 4.80 -6.58
C GLN A 121 12.71 3.94 -7.80
N ARG A 122 12.41 2.66 -7.59
CA ARG A 122 12.08 1.71 -8.66
C ARG A 122 10.75 2.01 -9.35
N VAL A 123 9.79 2.62 -8.65
CA VAL A 123 8.57 3.17 -9.25
C VAL A 123 8.78 4.57 -9.86
N GLU A 124 10.03 5.00 -10.05
CA GLU A 124 10.41 6.30 -10.59
C GLU A 124 9.82 7.47 -9.79
N TYR A 125 9.75 7.32 -8.46
CA TYR A 125 9.14 8.27 -7.53
C TYR A 125 7.64 8.55 -7.80
N ARG A 126 6.98 7.70 -8.60
CA ARG A 126 5.53 7.77 -8.85
C ARG A 126 4.78 7.11 -7.69
N GLY A 127 4.87 7.71 -6.50
CA GLY A 127 4.19 7.26 -5.29
C GLY A 127 2.69 7.57 -5.28
N ALA A 128 2.28 8.68 -5.90
CA ALA A 128 0.86 9.04 -5.96
C ALA A 128 0.04 8.03 -6.77
N VAL A 129 -1.04 7.52 -6.19
CA VAL A 129 -2.00 6.63 -6.85
C VAL A 129 -3.37 7.26 -6.71
N SER A 130 -4.03 7.58 -7.83
CA SER A 130 -5.36 8.17 -7.76
C SER A 130 -6.40 7.13 -7.33
N ARG A 131 -7.45 7.59 -6.67
CA ARG A 131 -8.62 6.75 -6.33
C ARG A 131 -9.16 5.98 -7.53
N ALA A 132 -9.25 6.62 -8.70
CA ALA A 132 -9.69 5.98 -9.93
C ALA A 132 -8.76 4.83 -10.38
N CYS A 133 -7.45 4.96 -10.14
CA CYS A 133 -6.49 3.89 -10.41
C CYS A 133 -6.74 2.70 -9.48
N CYS A 134 -6.94 2.94 -8.18
CA CYS A 134 -7.29 1.89 -7.21
C CYS A 134 -8.61 1.19 -7.59
N ASP A 135 -9.63 1.94 -8.00
CA ASP A 135 -10.91 1.37 -8.45
C ASP A 135 -10.75 0.44 -9.67
N ILE A 136 -9.91 0.82 -10.63
CA ILE A 136 -9.59 -0.02 -11.79
C ILE A 136 -8.89 -1.29 -11.34
N VAL A 137 -7.92 -1.19 -10.43
CA VAL A 137 -7.20 -2.34 -9.87
C VAL A 137 -8.17 -3.30 -9.19
N MET A 138 -9.01 -2.82 -8.27
CA MET A 138 -9.98 -3.65 -7.56
C MET A 138 -10.97 -4.35 -8.51
N ARG A 139 -11.45 -3.67 -9.56
CA ARG A 139 -12.34 -4.26 -10.57
C ARG A 139 -11.66 -5.28 -11.49
N SER A 140 -10.35 -5.11 -11.72
CA SER A 140 -9.61 -5.92 -12.69
C SER A 140 -8.88 -7.11 -12.05
N ALA A 141 -8.50 -7.00 -10.78
CA ALA A 141 -7.70 -7.98 -10.06
C ALA A 141 -8.54 -8.76 -9.05
N ASN A 142 -9.09 -9.91 -9.48
CA ASN A 142 -9.92 -10.79 -8.65
C ASN A 142 -11.04 -10.02 -7.89
N PRO A 143 -12.02 -9.45 -8.62
CA PRO A 143 -12.99 -8.52 -8.06
C PRO A 143 -13.88 -9.10 -6.94
N GLU A 144 -14.07 -10.42 -6.91
CA GLU A 144 -14.88 -11.11 -5.90
C GLU A 144 -14.12 -11.39 -4.59
N HIS A 145 -12.84 -11.05 -4.50
CA HIS A 145 -12.03 -11.35 -3.33
C HIS A 145 -12.43 -10.51 -2.11
N LYS A 146 -12.52 -11.15 -0.94
CA LYS A 146 -12.93 -10.51 0.34
C LYS A 146 -12.10 -9.29 0.73
N VAL A 147 -10.83 -9.23 0.29
CA VAL A 147 -9.92 -8.10 0.59
C VAL A 147 -10.45 -6.76 0.10
N TRP A 148 -11.22 -6.73 -1.00
CA TRP A 148 -11.78 -5.50 -1.55
C TRP A 148 -12.97 -4.96 -0.74
N GLN A 149 -13.48 -5.74 0.21
CA GLN A 149 -14.54 -5.35 1.12
C GLN A 149 -14.01 -4.68 2.41
N ARG A 150 -12.68 -4.63 2.59
CA ARG A 150 -12.01 -3.99 3.74
C ARG A 150 -12.13 -2.46 3.68
N ARG A 151 -13.29 -1.94 4.07
CA ARG A 151 -13.57 -0.49 4.07
C ARG A 151 -13.35 0.10 5.46
N ARG A 152 -12.28 0.88 5.62
CA ARG A 152 -12.02 1.62 6.84
C ARG A 152 -13.21 2.51 7.19
N HIS A 153 -13.62 2.48 8.45
CA HIS A 153 -14.68 3.35 8.95
C HIS A 153 -14.18 4.80 9.04
N ILE A 154 -15.03 5.78 8.73
CA ILE A 154 -14.67 7.21 8.73
C ILE A 154 -14.07 7.68 10.07
N TYR A 155 -14.49 7.06 11.18
CA TYR A 155 -13.94 7.28 12.52
C TYR A 155 -12.41 7.16 12.57
N HIS A 156 -11.83 6.30 11.73
CA HIS A 156 -10.39 6.03 11.68
C HIS A 156 -9.67 6.70 10.49
N SER A 157 -10.34 7.62 9.77
CA SER A 157 -9.75 8.32 8.62
C SER A 157 -9.22 9.71 9.02
N GLY A 158 -7.95 10.00 8.72
CA GLY A 158 -7.32 11.33 8.88
C GLY A 158 -7.21 11.85 10.32
N ILE A 159 -7.06 13.18 10.47
CA ILE A 159 -7.02 13.92 11.75
C ILE A 159 -8.41 13.95 12.40
N VAL A 160 -9.00 12.78 12.67
CA VAL A 160 -10.18 12.69 13.56
C VAL A 160 -9.91 11.90 14.84
N SER A 161 -8.63 11.64 15.08
CA SER A 161 -8.04 11.86 16.40
C SER A 161 -8.20 13.35 16.73
N LYS A 162 -9.29 13.83 17.32
CA LYS A 162 -9.47 13.72 18.77
C LYS A 162 -10.89 13.98 19.28
N LYS A 163 -11.86 14.42 18.47
CA LYS A 163 -13.23 14.71 18.97
C LYS A 163 -14.26 14.55 17.87
N THR A 164 -15.00 13.45 17.92
CA THR A 164 -16.39 13.36 17.45
C THR A 164 -16.62 13.75 15.98
N TRP A 165 -16.74 12.76 15.09
CA TRP A 165 -17.46 13.00 13.84
C TRP A 165 -18.94 13.24 14.16
N TYR A 166 -19.43 14.44 13.83
CA TYR A 166 -20.86 14.75 13.81
C TYR A 166 -21.35 14.57 12.38
N ASN A 167 -22.07 13.48 12.13
CA ASN A 167 -22.85 13.37 10.91
C ASN A 167 -24.29 13.74 11.28
N ASP A 168 -24.78 14.87 10.79
CA ASP A 168 -26.16 15.34 11.03
C ASP A 168 -26.56 15.48 12.52
N GLY A 169 -25.58 15.73 13.40
CA GLY A 169 -25.78 15.88 14.86
C GLY A 169 -25.66 14.57 15.66
N GLU A 170 -25.45 13.42 15.02
CA GLU A 170 -25.22 12.14 15.70
C GLU A 170 -23.73 11.80 15.79
N LYS A 171 -23.31 11.37 16.99
CA LYS A 171 -21.96 10.87 17.25
C LYS A 171 -21.79 9.50 16.58
N THR A 172 -21.05 9.44 15.49
CA THR A 172 -20.75 8.15 14.83
C THR A 172 -19.48 7.56 15.44
N VAL A 173 -19.60 6.42 16.13
CA VAL A 173 -18.46 5.61 16.60
C VAL A 173 -18.21 4.46 15.63
N CYS A 174 -16.99 3.93 15.58
CA CYS A 174 -16.71 2.72 14.82
C CYS A 174 -17.50 1.54 15.44
N PRO A 175 -18.32 0.79 14.67
CA PRO A 175 -19.10 -0.33 15.20
C PRO A 175 -18.24 -1.55 15.56
N VAL A 176 -16.96 -1.56 15.16
CA VAL A 176 -16.04 -2.67 15.40
C VAL A 176 -15.34 -2.52 16.75
N CYS A 177 -14.81 -1.33 17.05
CA CYS A 177 -14.14 -1.04 18.32
C CYS A 177 -14.99 -0.23 19.30
N ASN A 178 -16.19 0.20 18.92
CA ASN A 178 -17.06 1.12 19.68
C ASN A 178 -16.38 2.44 20.11
N GLY A 179 -15.33 2.86 19.40
CA GLY A 179 -14.56 4.05 19.74
C GLY A 179 -13.53 3.83 20.86
N TYR A 180 -13.39 2.60 21.37
CA TYR A 180 -12.22 2.22 22.15
C TYR A 180 -11.04 2.06 21.19
N ASP A 181 -10.26 3.12 21.01
CA ASP A 181 -8.88 2.93 20.61
C ASP A 181 -8.16 2.36 21.84
N SER A 182 -7.38 1.29 21.65
CA SER A 182 -6.55 0.64 22.68
C SER A 182 -5.44 1.55 23.24
N GLU A 183 -5.55 2.86 23.06
CA GLU A 183 -4.52 3.88 23.26
C GLU A 183 -4.81 4.77 24.49
N GLU A 184 -5.87 4.51 25.28
CA GLU A 184 -6.22 5.36 26.44
C GLU A 184 -5.67 4.90 27.81
N GLU A 185 -4.88 3.82 27.91
CA GLU A 185 -4.47 3.29 29.24
C GLU A 185 -3.09 3.72 29.80
N ASP A 186 -2.19 4.36 29.06
CA ASP A 186 -0.82 4.63 29.57
C ASP A 186 -0.40 6.11 29.62
N TYR A 187 -1.27 6.97 30.15
CA TYR A 187 -0.85 8.30 30.63
C TYR A 187 -1.42 8.61 32.01
N TYR A 188 -0.89 7.96 33.04
CA TYR A 188 -0.88 8.45 34.42
C TYR A 188 0.42 8.10 35.13
#